data_AF-A0A936XMX5-F1
#
_entry.id   AF-A0A936XMX5-F1
#
_cell.length_a   1.000
_cell.length_b   1.000
_cell.length_c   1.000
_cell.angle_alpha   90.00
_cell.angle_beta   90.00
_cell.angle_gamma   90.00
#
_symmetry.space_group_name_H-M   'P 1'
#
loop_
_entity.id
_entity.type
_entity.pdbx_description
1 polymer ?
#
loop_
_entity_poly.entity_id
_entity_poly.type
_entity_poly.pdbx_seq_one_letter_code
_entity_poly.pdbx_strand_id
1 'polypeptide(L)' 'MNDEIIEEVRAIRDAHAAKFAYDLRAIYADLKSSEAERIAAGHPFVSPPSELPTPDSALQRSRFAHR' A
#
# COMPACT_ATOMS: atom_id res chain seq x y z
N MET A 1 20.10 -3.21 10.39
CA MET A 1 20.46 -2.75 9.04
C MET A 1 19.25 -1.99 8.54
N ASN A 2 19.35 -0.65 8.48
CA ASN A 2 18.25 0.16 7.98
C ASN A 2 18.33 0.16 6.46
N ASP A 3 17.24 -0.22 5.82
CA ASP A 3 17.10 -0.20 4.38
C ASP A 3 16.65 1.21 3.98
N GLU A 4 17.49 1.91 3.23
CA GLU A 4 17.28 3.30 2.80
C GLU A 4 15.95 3.46 2.03
N ILE A 5 15.56 2.45 1.24
CA ILE A 5 14.28 2.45 0.52
C ILE A 5 13.12 2.41 1.51
N ILE A 6 13.24 1.60 2.57
CA ILE A 6 12.21 1.49 3.60
C ILE A 6 12.07 2.80 4.37
N GLU A 7 13.17 3.49 4.66
CA GLU A 7 13.15 4.78 5.34
C GLU A 7 12.47 5.86 4.49
N GLU A 8 12.77 5.93 3.20
CA GLU A 8 12.12 6.87 2.28
C GLU A 8 10.60 6.62 2.19
N VAL A 9 10.20 5.35 2.02
CA VAL A 9 8.78 4.97 1.97
C VAL A 9 8.06 5.38 3.27
N ARG A 10 8.70 5.18 4.42
CA ARG A 10 8.14 5.60 5.72
C ARG A 10 8.01 7.12 5.82
N ALA A 11 9.03 7.87 5.37
CA ALA A 11 9.00 9.33 5.39
C ALA A 11 7.87 9.89 4.50
N ILE A 12 7.66 9.33 3.31
CA ILE A 12 6.56 9.72 2.41
C ILE A 12 5.20 9.44 3.06
N ARG A 13 5.05 8.26 3.67
CA ARG A 13 3.80 7.88 4.35
C ARG A 13 3.50 8.80 5.54
N ASP A 14 4.49 9.10 6.37
CA ASP A 14 4.31 9.99 7.52
C ASP A 14 4.00 11.42 7.06
N ALA A 15 4.67 11.92 6.02
CA ALA A 15 4.39 13.23 5.45
C ALA A 15 2.95 13.32 4.88
N HIS A 16 2.43 12.23 4.29
CA HIS A 16 1.03 12.16 3.84
C HIS A 16 0.08 12.16 5.03
N ALA A 17 0.31 11.30 6.04
CA ALA A 17 -0.54 11.22 7.22
C ALA A 17 -0.58 12.52 8.04
N ALA A 18 0.55 13.22 8.15
CA ALA A 18 0.65 14.51 8.84
C ALA A 18 -0.25 15.59 8.22
N LYS A 19 -0.46 15.58 6.89
CA LYS A 19 -1.39 16.52 6.21
C LYS A 19 -2.84 16.35 6.68
N PHE A 20 -3.19 15.16 7.16
CA PHE A 20 -4.52 14.82 7.67
C PHE A 20 -4.57 14.75 9.19
N ALA A 21 -3.55 15.26 9.89
CA ALA A 21 -3.43 15.14 11.35
C ALA A 21 -3.58 13.69 11.86
N TYR A 22 -3.13 12.72 11.05
CA TYR A 22 -3.26 11.29 11.31
C TYR A 22 -4.71 10.77 11.45
N ASP A 23 -5.69 11.51 10.92
CA ASP A 23 -7.06 11.01 10.83
C ASP A 23 -7.17 9.95 9.73
N LEU A 24 -7.33 8.70 10.17
CA LEU A 24 -7.46 7.53 9.30
C LEU A 24 -8.63 7.65 8.32
N ARG A 25 -9.73 8.29 8.71
CA ARG A 25 -10.90 8.45 7.85
C ARG A 25 -10.63 9.43 6.72
N ALA A 26 -9.97 10.54 7.04
CA ALA A 26 -9.59 11.56 6.06
C ALA A 26 -8.56 11.02 5.07
N ILE A 27 -7.55 10.28 5.56
CA ILE A 27 -6.56 9.59 4.72
C ILE A 27 -7.25 8.59 3.78
N TYR A 28 -8.18 7.79 4.30
CA TYR A 28 -8.91 6.83 3.48
C TYR A 28 -9.74 7.51 2.39
N ALA A 29 -10.43 8.61 2.71
CA ALA A 29 -11.21 9.37 1.74
C ALA A 29 -10.34 9.92 0.60
N ASP A 30 -9.16 10.47 0.92
CA ASP A 30 -8.18 10.98 -0.06
C ASP A 30 -7.61 9.87 -0.97
N LEU A 31 -7.33 8.70 -0.40
CA LEU A 31 -6.90 7.54 -1.19
C LEU A 31 -7.99 7.07 -2.15
N LYS A 32 -9.26 7.09 -1.73
CA LYS A 32 -10.39 6.71 -2.60
C LYS A 32 -10.66 7.74 -3.70
N SER A 33 -10.50 9.03 -3.43
CA SER A 33 -10.65 10.07 -4.47
C SER A 33 -9.54 9.96 -5.51
N SER A 34 -8.29 9.83 -5.07
CA SER A 34 -7.14 9.67 -5.98
C SER A 34 -7.21 8.36 -6.78
N GLU A 35 -7.72 7.27 -6.20
CA GLU A 35 -8.02 6.04 -6.94
C GLU A 35 -9.05 6.29 -8.06
N ALA A 36 -10.16 6.95 -7.75
CA ALA A 36 -11.22 7.24 -8.73
C ALA A 36 -10.72 8.15 -9.87
N GLU A 37 -9.90 9.16 -9.55
CA GLU A 37 -9.26 10.03 -10.54
C GLU A 37 -8.33 9.23 -11.47
N ARG A 38 -7.55 8.29 -10.93
CA ARG A 38 -6.64 7.47 -11.74
C ARG A 38 -7.40 6.48 -12.63
N ILE A 39 -8.48 5.89 -12.12
CA ILE A 39 -9.38 5.06 -12.92
C ILE A 39 -9.98 5.89 -14.06
N ALA A 40 -10.44 7.12 -13.76
CA ALA A 40 -10.98 8.03 -14.77
C ALA A 40 -9.93 8.46 -15.82
N ALA A 41 -8.67 8.59 -15.41
CA ALA A 41 -7.54 8.85 -16.30
C ALA A 41 -7.10 7.62 -17.13
N GLY A 42 -7.77 6.47 -16.96
CA GLY A 42 -7.51 5.25 -17.72
C GLY A 42 -6.35 4.39 -17.18
N HIS A 43 -5.89 4.63 -15.95
CA HIS A 43 -4.91 3.74 -15.33
C HIS A 43 -5.54 2.37 -15.00
N PRO A 44 -4.81 1.26 -15.20
CA PRO A 44 -5.33 -0.06 -14.89
C PRO A 44 -5.53 -0.22 -13.38
N PHE A 45 -6.76 -0.51 -12.97
CA PHE A 45 -7.09 -0.89 -11.61
C PHE A 45 -7.02 -2.40 -11.47
N VAL A 46 -6.13 -2.88 -10.60
CA VAL A 46 -5.96 -4.31 -10.34
C VAL A 46 -6.81 -4.67 -9.14
N SER A 47 -7.85 -5.47 -9.36
CA SER A 47 -8.64 -6.01 -8.24
C SER A 47 -7.82 -7.00 -7.42
N PRO A 48 -7.98 -7.01 -6.09
CA PRO A 48 -7.36 -8.04 -5.27
C PRO A 48 -7.84 -9.43 -5.73
N PRO A 49 -6.98 -10.46 -5.67
CA PRO A 49 -7.37 -11.81 -6.02
C PRO A 49 -8.54 -12.26 -5.13
N SER A 50 -9.56 -12.86 -5.75
CA SER A 50 -10.74 -13.37 -5.02
C SER A 50 -10.41 -14.60 -4.17
N GLU A 51 -9.36 -15.33 -4.55
CA GLU A 51 -8.88 -16.49 -3.82
C GLU A 51 -7.83 -16.05 -2.80
N LEU A 52 -8.06 -16.42 -1.54
CA LEU A 52 -7.04 -16.26 -0.51
C LEU A 52 -5.84 -17.15 -0.86
N PRO A 53 -4.61 -16.66 -0.67
CA PRO A 53 -3.43 -17.48 -0.89
C PRO A 53 -3.48 -18.69 0.04
N THR A 54 -3.42 -19.89 -0.53
CA THR A 54 -3.28 -21.11 0.25
C THR A 54 -1.94 -21.09 0.99
N PRO A 55 -1.90 -21.63 2.23
CA PRO A 55 -0.63 -21.89 2.90
C PRO A 55 0.25 -22.73 1.95
N ASP A 56 1.53 -22.34 1.83
CA ASP A 56 2.56 -22.95 0.98
C ASP A 56 2.48 -22.65 -0.53
N SER A 57 1.65 -21.69 -0.96
CA SER A 57 1.68 -21.20 -2.34
C SER A 57 3.05 -20.61 -2.71
N ALA A 58 3.44 -20.73 -3.98
CA ALA A 58 4.72 -20.22 -4.46
C ALA A 58 4.92 -18.71 -4.21
N LEU A 59 3.82 -17.95 -4.09
CA LEU A 59 3.78 -16.52 -3.77
C LEU A 59 4.04 -16.23 -2.28
N GLN A 60 3.74 -17.17 -1.37
CA GLN A 60 4.07 -17.06 0.05
C GLN A 60 5.51 -17.49 0.38
N ARG A 61 6.22 -18.11 -0.57
CA ARG A 61 7.64 -18.50 -0.39
C ARG A 61 8.62 -17.33 -0.52
N SER A 62 8.16 -16.08 -0.43
CA SER A 62 9.04 -14.92 -0.33
C SER A 62 9.62 -14.81 1.08
N ARG A 63 10.72 -15.56 1.30
CA ARG A 63 11.99 -15.25 2.01
C ARG A 63 12.06 -14.26 3.19
N PHE A 64 10.96 -13.83 3.80
CA PHE A 64 10.94 -13.07 5.05
C PHE A 64 10.77 -13.97 6.27
N ALA A 65 10.61 -15.29 6.06
CA ALA A 65 10.88 -16.27 7.10
C ALA A 65 12.40 -16.40 7.26
N HIS A 66 12.92 -15.93 8.40
CA HIS A 66 14.31 -15.94 8.90
C HIS A 66 15.08 -14.62 8.76
N ARG A 67 15.07 -13.82 9.84
CA ARG A 67 16.19 -13.85 10.80
C ARG A 67 15.74 -13.37 12.18
#